data_AF-A0A369P4V8-F1
#
_entry.id   AF-A0A369P4V8-F1
#
_cell.length_a   1.000
_cell.length_b   1.000
_cell.length_c   1.000
_cell.angle_alpha   90.00
_cell.angle_beta   90.00
_cell.angle_gamma   90.00
#
_symmetry.space_group_name_H-M   'P 1'
#
loop_
_entity.id
_entity.type
_entity.pdbx_description
1 polymer ?
#
loop_
_entity_poly.entity_id
_entity_poly.type
_entity_poly.pdbx_seq_one_letter_code
_entity_poly.pdbx_strand_id
1 'polypeptide(L)'
;MIVYGLSQMNLIGGSLKIYANGVHAGTVKKHGVLEFSIRENSIITAKCGINPSKGVIEVKVGRTTKIKYDYNRITGCLVPQIVDEVVNRPAF
;
A
#
# COMPACT_ATOMS: atom_id res chain seq x y z
N MET A 1 -1.02 8.48 -5.56
CA MET A 1 -0.91 7.50 -4.45
C MET A 1 0.49 6.97 -4.42
N ILE A 2 1.08 6.82 -3.23
CA ILE A 2 2.45 6.32 -3.03
C ILE A 2 2.40 5.18 -2.02
N VAL A 3 2.91 4.01 -2.38
CA VAL A 3 2.95 2.83 -1.52
C VAL A 3 4.41 2.42 -1.29
N TYR A 4 4.81 2.39 -0.03
CA TYR A 4 6.11 1.88 0.36
C TYR A 4 6.07 0.37 0.54
N GLY A 5 7.13 -0.30 0.08
CA GLY A 5 7.36 -1.70 0.35
C GLY A 5 7.65 -1.94 1.83
N LEU A 6 7.63 -3.22 2.23
CA LEU A 6 7.98 -3.62 3.59
C LEU A 6 9.38 -3.11 3.97
N SER A 7 9.52 -2.60 5.19
CA SER A 7 10.76 -2.03 5.73
C SER A 7 11.60 -3.03 6.53
N GLN A 8 11.06 -4.20 6.86
CA GLN A 8 11.68 -5.10 7.84
C GLN A 8 12.82 -5.93 7.25
N MET A 9 14.01 -5.83 7.85
CA MET A 9 15.25 -6.43 7.33
C MET A 9 15.24 -7.96 7.20
N ASN A 10 14.51 -8.71 8.04
CA ASN A 10 14.62 -10.18 8.05
C ASN A 10 13.55 -10.90 7.20
N LEU A 11 12.69 -10.18 6.47
CA LEU A 11 11.84 -10.81 5.47
C LEU A 11 12.60 -10.95 4.15
N ILE A 12 13.04 -12.16 3.84
CA ILE A 12 13.63 -12.53 2.55
C ILE A 12 12.48 -12.83 1.57
N GLY A 13 12.53 -12.24 0.36
CA GLY A 13 11.51 -12.45 -0.67
C GLY A 13 10.16 -11.74 -0.45
N GLY A 14 10.05 -10.90 0.59
CA GLY A 14 8.82 -10.13 0.85
C GLY A 14 8.51 -9.12 -0.26
N SER A 15 7.42 -9.34 -0.99
CA SER A 15 6.84 -8.40 -1.94
C SER A 15 5.35 -8.16 -1.64
N LEU A 16 4.89 -6.95 -1.84
CA LEU A 16 3.48 -6.57 -1.72
C LEU A 16 2.84 -6.47 -3.10
N LYS A 17 1.81 -7.27 -3.36
CA LYS A 17 0.93 -7.08 -4.52
C LYS A 17 -0.19 -6.14 -4.13
N ILE A 18 -0.28 -5.00 -4.81
CA ILE A 18 -1.22 -3.92 -4.51
C ILE A 18 -2.38 -3.97 -5.50
N TYR A 19 -3.59 -3.88 -4.97
CA TYR A 19 -4.83 -3.84 -5.73
C TYR A 19 -5.64 -2.61 -5.33
N ALA A 20 -6.20 -1.90 -6.31
CA ALA A 20 -7.17 -0.83 -6.10
C ALA A 20 -8.53 -1.30 -6.62
N ASN A 21 -9.55 -1.31 -5.77
CA ASN A 21 -10.90 -1.82 -6.11
C ASN A 21 -10.85 -3.23 -6.74
N GLY A 22 -9.95 -4.09 -6.25
CA GLY A 22 -9.75 -5.45 -6.75
C GLY A 22 -8.88 -5.57 -8.01
N VAL A 23 -8.55 -4.46 -8.69
CA VAL A 23 -7.69 -4.44 -9.89
C VAL A 23 -6.23 -4.34 -9.49
N HIS A 24 -5.35 -5.16 -10.06
CA HIS A 24 -3.93 -5.15 -9.76
C HIS A 24 -3.28 -3.84 -10.24
N ALA A 25 -2.76 -3.06 -9.29
CA ALA A 25 -2.09 -1.79 -9.56
C ALA A 25 -0.58 -1.95 -9.73
N GLY A 26 0.02 -2.94 -9.05
CA GLY A 26 1.45 -3.21 -9.16
C GLY A 26 1.99 -4.03 -8.01
N THR A 27 3.28 -4.36 -8.08
CA THR A 27 4.01 -5.10 -7.04
C THR A 27 5.15 -4.25 -6.49
N VAL A 28 5.22 -4.11 -5.17
CA VAL A 28 6.27 -3.38 -4.46
C VAL A 28 7.21 -4.38 -3.80
N LYS A 29 8.48 -4.36 -4.19
CA LYS A 29 9.53 -5.11 -3.49
C LYS A 29 9.84 -4.44 -2.15
N LYS A 30 10.44 -5.18 -1.23
CA LYS A 30 11.00 -4.64 0.02
C LYS A 30 11.85 -3.39 -0.23
N HIS A 31 11.68 -2.36 0.61
CA HIS A 31 12.26 -1.02 0.47
C HIS A 31 11.94 -0.26 -0.84
N GLY A 32 11.16 -0.85 -1.74
CA GLY A 32 10.72 -0.21 -2.97
C GLY A 32 9.58 0.78 -2.75
N VAL A 33 9.22 1.47 -3.82
CA VAL A 33 8.09 2.39 -3.87
C VAL A 33 7.28 2.08 -5.11
N LEU A 34 5.96 2.12 -4.99
CA LEU A 34 5.03 2.09 -6.11
C LEU A 34 4.20 3.37 -6.09
N GLU A 35 4.19 4.06 -7.21
CA GLU A 35 3.39 5.27 -7.39
C GLU A 35 2.37 5.04 -8.50
N PHE A 36 1.12 5.40 -8.22
CA PHE A 36 0.05 5.37 -9.22
C PHE A 36 -1.08 6.32 -8.85
N SER A 37 -1.94 6.60 -9.83
CA SER A 37 -3.11 7.46 -9.65
C SER A 37 -4.37 6.62 -9.50
N ILE A 38 -5.27 7.06 -8.62
CA ILE A 38 -6.64 6.55 -8.52
C ILE A 38 -7.58 7.57 -9.17
N ARG A 39 -8.64 7.08 -9.81
CA ARG A 39 -9.64 7.93 -10.49
C ARG A 39 -10.91 8.14 -9.66
N GLU A 40 -11.06 7.39 -8.59
CA GLU A 40 -12.21 7.39 -7.69
C GLU A 40 -11.76 6.98 -6.28
N ASN A 41 -12.62 7.18 -5.28
CA ASN A 41 -12.38 6.64 -3.95
C ASN A 41 -12.16 5.14 -4.06
N SER A 42 -11.11 4.64 -3.41
CA SER A 42 -10.63 3.29 -3.67
C SER A 42 -10.36 2.54 -2.38
N ILE A 43 -10.69 1.26 -2.39
CA ILE A 43 -10.22 0.30 -1.39
C ILE A 43 -8.88 -0.25 -1.90
N ILE A 44 -7.82 0.02 -1.14
CA ILE A 44 -6.48 -0.50 -1.41
C ILE A 44 -6.29 -1.78 -0.62
N THR A 45 -6.05 -2.87 -1.34
CA THR A 45 -5.69 -4.16 -0.76
C THR A 45 -4.25 -4.49 -1.08
N ALA A 46 -3.43 -4.73 -0.07
CA ALA A 46 -2.10 -5.28 -0.23
C ALA A 46 -2.08 -6.75 0.21
N LYS A 47 -1.50 -7.60 -0.63
CA LYS A 47 -1.25 -9.02 -0.33
C LYS A 47 0.25 -9.25 -0.24
N CYS A 48 0.69 -9.93 0.80
CA CYS A 48 2.09 -10.31 0.95
C CYS A 48 2.36 -11.66 0.28
N GLY A 49 3.43 -11.79 -0.51
CA GLY A 49 3.73 -13.07 -1.19
C GLY A 49 4.02 -14.25 -0.24
N ILE A 50 4.39 -13.97 1.00
CA ILE A 50 4.79 -14.97 2.00
C ILE A 50 3.67 -15.34 3.00
N ASN A 51 2.49 -14.68 2.94
CA ASN A 51 1.40 -14.90 3.89
C ASN A 51 0.03 -14.61 3.24
N PRO A 52 -1.02 -15.42 3.48
CA PRO A 52 -2.37 -15.16 2.97
C PRO A 52 -3.05 -13.87 3.51
N SER A 53 -2.52 -13.27 4.58
CA SER A 53 -3.07 -12.05 5.18
C SER A 53 -3.04 -10.86 4.21
N LYS A 54 -4.08 -10.02 4.33
CA LYS A 54 -4.29 -8.85 3.48
C LYS A 54 -4.39 -7.61 4.35
N GLY A 55 -3.68 -6.56 3.96
CA GLY A 55 -3.88 -5.22 4.52
C GLY A 55 -4.88 -4.47 3.65
N VAL A 56 -5.97 -3.98 4.23
CA VAL A 56 -7.03 -3.25 3.51
C VAL A 56 -7.15 -1.84 4.09
N ILE A 57 -7.19 -0.83 3.22
CA ILE A 57 -7.37 0.57 3.62
C ILE A 57 -8.12 1.36 2.57
N GLU A 58 -8.98 2.27 3.00
CA GLU A 58 -9.71 3.18 2.12
C GLU A 58 -8.90 4.45 1.86
N VAL A 59 -8.90 4.92 0.61
CA VAL A 59 -8.26 6.17 0.20
C VAL A 59 -9.22 7.01 -0.64
N LYS A 60 -9.07 8.34 -0.56
CA LYS A 60 -9.93 9.29 -1.27
C LYS A 60 -9.26 9.83 -2.52
N VAL A 61 -10.03 9.98 -3.59
CA VAL A 61 -9.58 10.64 -4.82
C VAL A 61 -9.30 12.13 -4.56
N GLY A 62 -8.44 12.73 -5.40
CA GLY A 62 -8.05 14.14 -5.26
C GLY A 62 -7.02 14.36 -4.16
N ARG A 63 -6.42 13.29 -3.63
CA ARG A 63 -5.36 13.34 -2.62
C ARG A 63 -4.17 12.51 -3.03
N THR A 64 -3.00 12.95 -2.61
CA THR A 64 -1.80 12.14 -2.60
C THR A 64 -1.68 11.50 -1.22
N THR A 65 -2.15 10.27 -1.11
CA THR A 65 -2.00 9.45 0.11
C THR A 65 -0.73 8.60 0.02
N LYS A 66 0.08 8.62 1.08
CA LYS A 66 1.26 7.75 1.25
C LYS A 66 0.97 6.65 2.25
N ILE A 67 1.22 5.40 1.88
CA ILE A 67 0.87 4.23 2.69
C ILE A 67 2.13 3.41 2.99
N LYS A 68 2.30 3.02 4.25
CA LYS A 68 3.23 1.97 4.69
C LYS A 68 2.46 0.73 5.13
N TYR A 69 3.13 -0.41 5.06
CA TYR A 69 2.59 -1.67 5.57
C TYR A 69 3.56 -2.28 6.56
N ASP A 70 3.06 -2.57 7.76
CA ASP A 70 3.78 -3.30 8.78
C ASP A 70 3.35 -4.75 8.77
N TYR A 71 4.32 -5.67 8.71
CA TYR A 71 4.06 -7.09 8.88
C TYR A 71 4.25 -7.50 10.34
N ASN A 72 3.18 -7.90 11.01
CA ASN A 72 3.28 -8.51 12.33
C ASN A 72 3.78 -9.95 12.17
N ARG A 73 4.98 -10.25 12.67
CA ARG A 73 5.59 -11.58 12.54
C ARG A 73 4.96 -12.64 13.44
N ILE A 74 4.31 -12.24 14.52
CA ILE A 74 3.67 -13.16 15.47
C ILE A 74 2.32 -13.62 14.90
N THR A 75 1.52 -12.69 14.39
CA THR A 75 0.18 -12.99 13.86
C THR A 75 0.17 -13.24 12.36
N GLY A 76 1.24 -12.87 11.65
CA GLY A 76 1.29 -12.89 10.20
C GLY A 76 0.45 -11.78 9.53
N CYS A 77 -0.12 -10.86 10.31
CA CYS A 77 -1.00 -9.84 9.77
C CYS A 77 -0.24 -8.73 9.04
N LEU A 78 -0.76 -8.30 7.89
CA LEU A 78 -0.30 -7.10 7.18
C LEU A 78 -1.17 -5.91 7.59
N VAL A 79 -0.58 -4.93 8.27
CA VAL A 79 -1.30 -3.76 8.80
C VAL A 79 -0.95 -2.53 7.94
N PRO A 80 -1.91 -1.98 7.18
CA PRO A 80 -1.71 -0.71 6.48
C PRO A 80 -1.70 0.48 7.44
N GLN A 81 -0.89 1.48 7.13
CA GLN A 81 -0.87 2.78 7.80
C GLN A 81 -0.76 3.91 6.78
N ILE A 82 -1.65 4.89 6.87
CA ILE A 82 -1.48 6.16 6.15
C ILE A 82 -0.45 6.97 6.94
N VAL A 83 0.65 7.33 6.29
CA VAL A 83 1.75 8.08 6.92
C VAL A 83 1.77 9.55 6.50
N ASP A 84 1.08 9.87 5.41
CA ASP A 84 0.94 11.24 4.92
C ASP A 84 -0.27 11.30 3.96
N GLU A 85 -0.98 12.42 3.97
CA GLU A 85 -2.07 12.68 3.04
C GLU A 85 -2.12 14.17 2.69
N VAL A 86 -1.93 14.47 1.40
CA VAL A 86 -1.94 15.84 0.89
C VAL A 86 -3.12 16.00 -0.06
N VAL A 87 -3.98 17.00 0.16
CA VAL A 87 -5.06 17.34 -0.77
C VAL A 87 -4.45 18.01 -2.00
N ASN A 88 -4.72 17.46 -3.18
CA ASN A 88 -4.31 18.06 -4.44
C ASN A 88 -5.24 19.24 -4.71
N ARG A 89 -4.84 20.45 -4.33
CA ARG A 89 -5.56 21.66 -4.75
C ARG A 89 -5.32 21.87 -6.25
N PRO A 90 -6.37 22.17 -7.04
CA PRO A 90 -6.13 22.64 -8.40
C PRO A 90 -5.28 23.90 -8.34
N ALA A 91 -4.28 23.99 -9.22
CA ALA A 91 -3.58 25.25 -9.45
C ALA A 91 -4.61 26.24 -10.00
N PHE A 92 -4.83 27.33 -9.27
CA PHE A 92 -5.66 28.45 -9.71
C PHE A 92 -4.92 29.27 -10.78
#